data_AF-A0A3S1EIH6-F1
#
_entry.id   AF-A0A3S1EIH6-F1
#
_cell.length_a   1.000
_cell.length_b   1.000
_cell.length_c   1.000
_cell.angle_alpha   90.00
_cell.angle_beta   90.00
_cell.angle_gamma   90.00
#
_symmetry.space_group_name_H-M   'P 1'
#
loop_
_entity.id
_entity.type
_entity.pdbx_description
1 polymer ?
#
loop_
_entity_poly.entity_id
_entity_poly.type
_entity_poly.pdbx_seq_one_letter_code
_entity_poly.pdbx_strand_id
1 'polypeptide(L)' 'MQNDSDRFFVLTGGPGSGKTTLIEALRAQGFATAPEAGRGIIRDQTAIGGPALPWQDRALFAELMLSWELRSW' A
#
# COMPACT_ATOMS: atom_id res chain seq x y z
N MET A 1 29.95 0.69 5.53
CA MET A 1 29.19 0.58 4.27
C MET A 1 27.79 1.06 4.55
N GLN A 2 27.28 2.03 3.79
CA GLN A 2 25.85 2.35 3.78
C GLN A 2 25.17 1.29 2.91
N ASN A 3 24.11 0.68 3.41
CA ASN A 3 23.29 -0.21 2.59
C ASN A 3 22.33 0.65 1.78
N ASP A 4 22.03 0.24 0.55
CA ASP A 4 21.04 0.94 -0.30
C ASP A 4 19.66 1.03 0.37
N SER A 5 19.37 0.10 1.29
CA SER A 5 18.15 0.10 2.12
C SER A 5 18.03 1.31 3.06
N ASP A 6 19.13 1.98 3.42
CA ASP A 6 19.14 3.07 4.40
C ASP A 6 18.41 4.34 3.90
N ARG A 7 18.09 4.38 2.60
CA ARG A 7 17.35 5.48 1.95
C ARG A 7 15.83 5.29 1.94
N PHE A 8 15.35 4.11 2.36
CA PHE A 8 13.92 3.79 2.34
C PHE A 8 13.27 4.02 3.71
N PHE A 9 12.06 4.56 3.69
CA PHE A 9 11.25 4.82 4.87
C PHE A 9 9.96 4.02 4.79
N VAL A 10 9.67 3.23 5.83
CA VAL A 10 8.44 2.45 5.94
C VAL A 10 7.45 3.20 6.82
N LEU A 11 6.30 3.56 6.25
CA LEU A 11 5.21 4.19 6.99
C LEU A 11 4.20 3.13 7.46
N THR A 12 4.05 2.98 8.77
CA THR A 12 3.12 2.02 9.38
C THR A 12 2.04 2.72 10.20
N GLY A 13 0.89 2.07 10.38
CA GLY A 13 -0.24 2.64 11.12
C GLY A 13 -1.58 1.99 10.77
N GLY A 14 -2.56 2.10 11.68
CA GLY A 14 -3.89 1.52 11.49
C GLY A 14 -4.69 2.16 10.35
N PRO A 15 -5.84 1.57 9.96
CA PRO A 15 -6.79 2.22 9.07
C PRO A 15 -7.19 3.61 9.59
N GLY A 16 -7.25 4.61 8.72
CA GLY A 16 -7.63 5.98 9.09
C GLY A 16 -6.53 6.83 9.75
N SER A 17 -5.32 6.30 10.00
CA SER A 17 -4.23 7.04 10.66
C SER A 17 -3.55 8.13 9.80
N GLY A 18 -4.08 8.43 8.60
CA GLY A 18 -3.53 9.47 7.72
C GLY A 18 -2.36 9.07 6.83
N LYS A 19 -1.99 7.77 6.74
CA LYS A 19 -0.84 7.31 5.92
C LYS A 19 -0.90 7.78 4.48
N THR A 20 -2.03 7.56 3.81
CA THR A 20 -2.25 7.98 2.43
C THR A 20 -2.07 9.49 2.27
N THR A 21 -2.62 10.28 3.20
CA THR A 21 -2.48 11.73 3.19
C THR A 21 -1.03 12.17 3.27
N LEU A 22 -0.22 11.54 4.14
CA LEU A 22 1.20 11.84 4.24
C LEU A 22 1.97 11.43 2.98
N ILE A 23 1.68 10.25 2.41
CA ILE A 23 2.30 9.79 1.16
C ILE A 23 2.04 10.78 0.02
N GLU A 24 0.79 11.21 -0.16
CA GLU A 24 0.44 12.18 -1.21
C GLU A 24 1.10 13.55 -0.98
N ALA A 25 1.22 13.99 0.28
CA ALA A 25 1.92 15.24 0.61
C ALA A 25 3.43 15.14 0.28
N LEU A 26 4.08 14.03 0.64
CA LEU A 26 5.48 13.77 0.30
C LEU A 26 5.69 13.70 -1.22
N ARG A 27 4.78 13.03 -1.93
CA ARG A 27 4.79 12.99 -3.40
C ARG A 27 4.70 14.39 -4.00
N ALA A 28 3.79 15.24 -3.50
CA ALA A 28 3.64 16.61 -3.96
C ALA A 28 4.88 17.47 -3.71
N GLN A 29 5.71 17.12 -2.72
CA GLN A 29 7.01 17.75 -2.46
C GLN A 29 8.16 17.15 -3.29
N GLY A 30 7.90 16.19 -4.17
CA GLY A 30 8.89 15.61 -5.08
C GLY A 30 9.62 14.38 -4.53
N PHE A 31 9.22 13.84 -3.39
CA PHE A 31 9.78 12.58 -2.89
C PHE A 31 9.29 11.38 -3.70
N ALA A 32 10.18 10.41 -3.93
CA ALA A 32 9.80 9.12 -4.46
C ALA A 32 8.89 8.41 -3.45
N THR A 33 7.72 7.97 -3.90
CA THR A 33 6.68 7.36 -3.06
C THR A 33 6.04 6.19 -3.79
N ALA A 34 5.57 5.21 -3.03
CA ALA A 34 4.72 4.14 -3.52
C ALA A 34 3.29 4.36 -3.00
N PRO A 35 2.24 4.13 -3.81
CA PRO A 35 0.86 4.19 -3.36
C PRO A 35 0.58 3.09 -2.31
N GLU A 36 -0.38 3.34 -1.41
CA GLU A 36 -0.81 2.35 -0.41
C GLU A 36 -1.56 1.18 -1.09
N ALA A 37 -0.87 0.06 -1.34
CA ALA A 37 -1.40 -1.11 -2.04
C ALA A 37 -2.75 -1.58 -1.47
N GLY A 38 -2.86 -1.69 -0.14
CA GLY A 38 -4.09 -2.13 0.53
C GLY A 38 -5.31 -1.26 0.20
N ARG A 39 -5.13 0.05 0.02
CA ARG A 39 -6.23 0.96 -0.35
C ARG A 39 -6.65 0.75 -1.81
N GLY A 40 -5.70 0.51 -2.71
CA GLY A 40 -5.99 0.17 -4.11
C GLY A 40 -6.81 -1.12 -4.20
N ILE A 41 -6.33 -2.18 -3.55
CA ILE A 41 -6.99 -3.49 -3.53
C ILE A 41 -8.41 -3.38 -2.95
N ILE A 42 -8.61 -2.68 -1.84
CA ILE A 42 -9.95 -2.49 -1.26
C ILE A 42 -10.89 -1.83 -2.25
N ARG A 43 -10.46 -0.77 -2.95
CA ARG A 43 -11.29 -0.06 -3.93
C ARG A 43 -11.66 -0.97 -5.10
N ASP A 44 -10.68 -1.66 -5.66
CA ASP A 44 -10.88 -2.52 -6.83
C ASP A 44 -11.81 -3.69 -6.49
N GLN A 45 -11.59 -4.35 -5.35
CA GLN A 45 -12.40 -5.48 -4.90
C GLN A 45 -13.81 -5.04 -4.52
N THR A 46 -13.97 -3.89 -3.87
CA THR A 46 -15.30 -3.33 -3.58
C THR A 46 -16.06 -3.03 -4.88
N ALA A 47 -15.39 -2.45 -5.89
CA ALA A 47 -16.01 -2.09 -7.16
C ALA A 47 -16.50 -3.30 -7.96
N ILE A 48 -15.80 -4.43 -7.88
CA ILE A 48 -16.17 -5.66 -8.60
C ILE A 48 -16.97 -6.66 -7.74
N GLY A 49 -17.26 -6.34 -6.47
CA GLY A 49 -17.86 -7.29 -5.53
C GLY A 49 -16.97 -8.50 -5.22
N GLY A 50 -15.66 -8.33 -5.31
CA GLY A 50 -14.66 -9.38 -5.13
C GLY A 50 -14.39 -9.72 -3.65
N PRO A 51 -13.90 -10.93 -3.38
CA PRO A 51 -13.76 -11.42 -2.00
C PRO A 51 -12.50 -10.94 -1.28
N ALA A 52 -11.51 -10.38 -1.99
CA ALA A 52 -10.20 -10.05 -1.44
C ALA A 52 -10.23 -8.73 -0.65
N LEU A 53 -11.02 -8.71 0.41
CA LEU A 53 -11.17 -7.60 1.35
C LEU A 53 -10.66 -8.04 2.73
N PRO A 54 -10.04 -7.14 3.52
CA PRO A 54 -9.44 -7.53 4.81
C PRO A 54 -10.46 -8.01 5.86
N TRP A 55 -11.76 -7.74 5.64
CA TRP A 55 -12.85 -8.23 6.47
C TRP A 55 -13.56 -9.47 5.90
N GLN A 56 -13.29 -9.87 4.66
CA GLN A 56 -13.97 -10.98 4.00
C GLN A 56 -13.03 -12.17 3.78
N ASP A 57 -11.89 -11.95 3.14
CA ASP A 57 -10.84 -12.95 2.95
C ASP A 57 -9.46 -12.33 3.16
N ARG A 58 -8.91 -12.55 4.35
CA ARG A 58 -7.62 -11.99 4.77
C ARG A 58 -6.44 -12.63 4.03
N ALA A 59 -6.54 -13.90 3.69
CA ALA A 59 -5.45 -14.62 3.02
C ALA A 59 -5.33 -14.11 1.59
N LEU A 60 -6.46 -14.06 0.88
CA LEU A 60 -6.49 -13.54 -0.49
C LEU A 60 -6.11 -12.05 -0.55
N PHE A 61 -6.54 -11.25 0.43
CA PHE A 61 -6.11 -9.85 0.53
C PHE A 61 -4.58 -9.73 0.68
N ALA A 62 -3.96 -10.56 1.53
CA ALA A 62 -2.50 -10.59 1.70
C ALA A 62 -1.76 -11.04 0.43
N GLU A 63 -2.28 -12.04 -0.29
CA GLU A 63 -1.73 -12.48 -1.57
C GLU A 63 -1.78 -11.38 -2.64
N LEU A 64 -2.88 -10.62 -2.69
CA LEU A 64 -2.98 -9.47 -3.59
C LEU A 64 -2.03 -8.35 -3.20
N MET A 65 -1.82 -8.09 -1.91
CA MET A 65 -0.80 -7.10 -1.47
C MET A 65 0.59 -7.53 -1.93
N LEU A 66 0.99 -8.78 -1.72
CA LEU A 66 2.28 -9.30 -2.20
C LEU A 66 2.40 -9.19 -3.73
N SER A 67 1.35 -9.62 -4.45
CA SER A 67 1.32 -9.57 -5.91
C SER A 67 1.40 -8.14 -6.45
N TRP A 68 0.81 -7.17 -5.75
CA TRP A 68 0.91 -5.75 -6.07
C TRP A 68 2.34 -5.26 -5.95
N GLU A 69 2.99 -5.53 -4.83
CA GLU A 69 4.37 -5.13 -4.58
C GLU A 69 5.32 -5.75 -5.60
N LEU A 70 5.18 -7.04 -5.92
CA LEU A 70 6.01 -7.72 -6.92
C LEU A 70 5.88 -7.13 -8.34
N ARG A 71 4.73 -6.53 -8.69
CA ARG A 71 4.52 -5.87 -10.00
C ARG A 71 5.02 -4.42 -10.04
N SER A 72 5.29 -3.81 -8.89
CA SER A 72 5.61 -2.39 -8.78
C SER A 72 7.11 -2.08 -8.94
N TRP A 73 7.89 -3.04 -9.45
CA TRP A 73 9.34 -2.97 -9.67
C TRP A 73 9.71 -3.31 -11.11
#